data_AF-A7NFC1-F1
#
_entry.id   AF-A7NFC1-F1
#
_cell.length_a   1.000
_cell.length_b   1.000
_cell.length_c   1.000
_cell.angle_alpha   90.00
_cell.angle_beta   90.00
_cell.angle_gamma   90.00
#
_symmetry.space_group_name_H-M   'P 1'
#
loop_
_entity.id
_entity.type
_entity.pdbx_description
1 polymer ?
#
loop_
_entity_poly.entity_id
_entity_poly.type
_entity_poly.pdbx_seq_one_letter_code
_entity_poly.pdbx_strand_id
1 'polypeptide(L)'
;MDDDVHALAAEQGLNLEALHAALAALRMHAGGDIFYVFWLPRGRVGSDNGKKRSRTLLAFPSPDAALGFAQRNRLVHPPDVPRLRLLSLAQLLRAILREPSIVALHLVFDTEDLQSYPPGHLPPGLHLTRADVVRLIGAQP
;
A
#
# COMPACT_ATOMS: atom_id res chain seq x y z
N MET A 1 16.41 0.51 -5.82
CA MET A 1 15.51 -0.53 -5.29
C MET A 1 16.22 -1.31 -4.21
N ASP A 2 17.45 -1.77 -4.46
CA ASP A 2 18.30 -2.42 -3.44
C ASP A 2 18.50 -1.58 -2.17
N ASP A 3 18.74 -0.28 -2.27
CA ASP A 3 18.88 0.59 -1.08
C ASP A 3 17.66 0.58 -0.15
N ASP A 4 16.44 0.52 -0.72
CA ASP A 4 15.21 0.48 0.07
C ASP A 4 15.07 -0.84 0.82
N VAL A 5 15.52 -1.93 0.19
CA VAL A 5 15.48 -3.29 0.77
C VAL A 5 16.50 -3.41 1.90
N HIS A 6 17.72 -2.90 1.69
CA HIS A 6 18.74 -2.84 2.73
C HIS A 6 18.29 -1.99 3.92
N ALA A 7 17.68 -0.83 3.66
CA ALA A 7 17.13 0.02 4.71
C ALA A 7 16.01 -0.67 5.49
N LEU A 8 15.08 -1.35 4.80
CA LEU A 8 14.01 -2.11 5.46
C LEU A 8 14.57 -3.27 6.31
N ALA A 9 15.55 -4.01 5.78
CA ALA A 9 16.19 -5.09 6.51
C ALA A 9 16.87 -4.57 7.79
N ALA A 10 17.62 -3.48 7.68
CA ALA A 10 18.29 -2.86 8.82
C ALA A 10 17.31 -2.32 9.87
N GLU A 11 16.21 -1.67 9.45
CA GLU A 11 15.20 -1.11 10.35
C GLU A 11 14.43 -2.18 11.14
N GLN A 12 14.27 -3.37 10.57
CA GLN A 12 13.49 -4.45 11.15
C GLN A 12 14.35 -5.61 11.69
N GLY A 13 15.68 -5.50 11.59
CA GLY A 13 16.61 -6.55 12.04
C GLY A 13 16.48 -7.86 11.25
N LEU A 14 16.16 -7.78 9.96
CA LEU A 14 15.85 -8.93 9.12
C LEU A 14 17.06 -9.47 8.36
N ASN A 15 17.01 -10.75 8.03
CA ASN A 15 17.91 -11.35 7.06
C ASN A 15 17.54 -10.87 5.64
N LEU A 16 18.51 -10.30 4.93
CA LEU A 16 18.35 -9.77 3.57
C LEU A 16 17.89 -10.84 2.57
N GLU A 17 18.40 -12.07 2.66
CA GLU A 17 17.99 -13.16 1.75
C GLU A 17 16.53 -13.56 1.96
N ALA A 18 16.10 -13.65 3.22
CA ALA A 18 14.71 -13.95 3.56
C ALA A 18 13.77 -12.83 3.09
N LEU A 19 14.20 -11.57 3.23
CA LEU A 19 13.45 -10.42 2.73
C LEU A 19 13.35 -10.43 1.19
N HIS A 20 14.43 -10.78 0.48
CA HIS A 20 14.40 -10.96 -0.97
C HIS A 20 13.45 -12.06 -1.40
N ALA A 21 13.48 -13.22 -0.74
CA ALA A 21 12.57 -14.32 -1.02
C ALA A 21 11.10 -13.93 -0.79
N ALA A 22 10.81 -13.22 0.31
CA ALA A 22 9.48 -12.71 0.62
C ALA A 22 8.99 -11.70 -0.42
N LEU A 23 9.84 -10.75 -0.83
CA LEU A 23 9.51 -9.78 -1.87
C LEU A 23 9.29 -10.45 -3.23
N ALA A 24 10.12 -11.43 -3.60
CA ALA A 24 9.95 -12.20 -4.83
C ALA A 24 8.63 -12.99 -4.82
N ALA A 25 8.28 -13.63 -3.70
CA ALA A 25 7.01 -14.32 -3.56
C ALA A 25 5.82 -13.35 -3.69
N LEU A 26 5.89 -12.18 -3.05
CA LEU A 26 4.84 -11.16 -3.18
C LEU A 26 4.71 -10.62 -4.60
N ARG A 27 5.83 -10.39 -5.30
CA ARG A 27 5.83 -9.96 -6.69
C ARG A 27 5.05 -10.92 -7.58
N MET A 28 5.24 -12.22 -7.39
CA MET A 28 4.52 -13.25 -8.15
C MET A 28 3.00 -13.20 -7.95
N HIS A 29 2.54 -12.77 -6.77
CA HIS A 29 1.11 -12.65 -6.47
C HIS A 29 0.53 -11.29 -6.86
N ALA A 30 1.30 -10.22 -6.68
CA ALA A 30 0.86 -8.84 -6.91
C ALA A 30 1.01 -8.40 -8.37
N GLY A 31 1.75 -9.16 -9.19
CA GLY A 31 1.95 -8.89 -10.62
C GLY A 31 2.99 -7.81 -10.93
N GLY A 32 3.67 -7.25 -9.91
CA GLY A 32 4.66 -6.20 -10.11
C GLY A 32 5.43 -5.81 -8.85
N ASP A 33 6.45 -4.97 -9.02
CA ASP A 33 7.32 -4.48 -7.94
C ASP A 33 7.13 -2.99 -7.60
N ILE A 34 6.41 -2.29 -8.47
CA ILE A 34 6.21 -0.84 -8.41
C ILE A 34 4.72 -0.57 -8.40
N PHE A 35 4.28 0.25 -7.46
CA PHE A 35 2.88 0.58 -7.29
C PHE A 35 2.69 2.08 -7.11
N TYR A 36 1.50 2.53 -7.46
CA TYR A 36 1.02 3.89 -7.32
C TYR A 36 0.13 3.98 -6.10
N VAL A 37 0.43 4.92 -5.20
CA VAL A 37 -0.33 5.14 -3.97
C VAL A 37 -0.79 6.58 -3.93
N PHE A 38 -2.05 6.81 -3.54
CA PHE A 38 -2.51 8.15 -3.22
C PHE A 38 -2.00 8.60 -1.86
N TRP A 39 -1.27 9.69 -1.88
CA TRP A 39 -0.88 10.40 -0.68
C TRP A 39 -1.66 11.71 -0.60
N LEU A 40 -2.62 11.75 0.32
CA LEU A 40 -3.27 13.00 0.68
C LEU A 40 -2.33 13.75 1.65
N PRO A 41 -1.98 15.03 1.39
CA PRO A 41 -1.30 15.84 2.39
C PRO A 41 -2.14 15.82 3.67
N ARG A 42 -1.49 15.62 4.82
CA ARG A 42 -2.12 15.49 6.15
C ARG A 42 -3.12 16.64 6.33
N GLY A 43 -4.43 16.35 6.28
CA GLY A 43 -5.45 17.39 6.42
C GLY A 43 -6.91 16.96 6.37
N ARG A 44 -7.33 16.09 5.44
CA ARG A 44 -8.77 15.83 5.25
C ARG A 44 -9.11 14.38 4.89
N VAL A 45 -9.00 13.47 5.84
CA VAL A 45 -9.86 12.28 5.84
C VAL A 45 -10.63 12.31 7.14
N GLY A 46 -11.97 12.40 7.03
CA GLY A 46 -12.90 12.81 8.09
C GLY A 46 -12.48 12.46 9.51
N SER A 47 -12.35 13.51 10.32
CA SER A 47 -12.24 13.44 11.77
C SER A 47 -13.57 12.91 12.32
N ASP A 48 -13.63 11.61 12.57
CA ASP A 48 -14.63 11.05 13.47
C ASP A 48 -13.99 10.99 14.86
N ASN A 49 -14.27 12.04 15.64
CA ASN A 49 -14.23 12.03 17.10
C ASN A 49 -12.97 11.46 17.80
N GLY A 50 -11.78 12.01 17.51
CA GLY A 50 -10.60 11.88 18.38
C GLY A 50 -9.95 10.49 18.48
N LYS A 51 -10.46 9.47 17.76
CA LYS A 51 -9.81 8.16 17.65
C LYS A 51 -8.85 8.16 16.46
N LYS A 52 -7.61 7.68 16.66
CA LYS A 52 -6.67 7.40 15.56
C LYS A 52 -7.34 6.40 14.61
N ARG A 53 -7.89 6.89 13.50
CA ARG A 53 -8.56 6.06 12.49
C ARG A 53 -7.54 5.13 11.84
N SER A 54 -7.76 3.83 11.96
CA SER A 54 -7.02 2.81 11.22
C SER A 54 -7.22 3.01 9.72
N ARG A 55 -6.13 2.92 8.96
CA ARG A 55 -6.09 3.17 7.51
C ARG A 55 -5.57 1.95 6.77
N THR A 56 -6.09 1.74 5.58
CA THR A 56 -5.59 0.76 4.63
C THR A 56 -4.83 1.51 3.54
N LEU A 57 -3.58 1.11 3.28
CA LEU A 57 -2.78 1.65 2.18
C LEU A 57 -3.18 0.93 0.88
N LEU A 58 -3.72 1.67 -0.09
CA LEU A 58 -4.08 1.12 -1.40
C LEU A 58 -2.95 1.37 -2.39
N ALA A 59 -2.44 0.31 -3.00
CA ALA A 59 -1.36 0.36 -3.98
C ALA A 59 -1.84 -0.22 -5.31
N PHE A 60 -1.76 0.58 -6.36
CA PHE A 60 -2.28 0.27 -7.69
C PHE A 60 -1.16 -0.07 -8.66
N PRO A 61 -1.37 -0.99 -9.62
CA PRO A 61 -0.34 -1.39 -10.58
C PRO A 61 -0.08 -0.31 -11.64
N SER A 62 -1.05 0.56 -11.89
CA SER A 62 -0.96 1.64 -12.88
C SER A 62 -1.49 2.97 -12.33
N PRO A 63 -1.04 4.13 -12.87
CA PRO A 63 -1.53 5.43 -12.44
C PRO A 63 -3.00 5.64 -12.81
N ASP A 64 -3.45 5.08 -13.94
CA ASP A 64 -4.84 5.19 -14.41
C ASP A 64 -5.80 4.39 -13.52
N ALA A 65 -5.40 3.19 -13.09
CA ALA A 65 -6.14 2.39 -12.12
C ALA A 65 -6.34 3.16 -10.81
N ALA A 66 -5.28 3.82 -10.33
CA ALA A 66 -5.36 4.67 -9.17
C ALA A 66 -6.33 5.83 -9.42
N LEU A 67 -6.14 6.61 -10.50
CA LEU A 67 -6.96 7.78 -10.79
C LEU A 67 -8.44 7.44 -10.93
N GLY A 68 -8.77 6.37 -11.66
CA GLY A 68 -10.13 5.87 -11.79
C GLY A 68 -10.75 5.50 -10.45
N PHE A 69 -10.00 4.83 -9.56
CA PHE A 69 -10.47 4.55 -8.20
C PHE A 69 -10.75 5.82 -7.40
N ALA A 70 -9.86 6.81 -7.44
CA ALA A 70 -10.01 8.04 -6.69
C ALA A 70 -11.20 8.88 -7.19
N GLN A 71 -11.38 8.98 -8.50
CA GLN A 71 -12.53 9.66 -9.12
C GLN A 71 -13.85 8.97 -8.74
N ARG A 72 -13.91 7.64 -8.89
CA ARG A 72 -15.11 6.85 -8.54
C ARG A 72 -15.52 7.04 -7.09
N ASN A 73 -14.56 7.02 -6.17
CA ASN A 73 -14.81 7.16 -4.74
C ASN A 73 -14.87 8.62 -4.26
N ARG A 74 -14.84 9.59 -5.18
CA ARG A 74 -14.85 11.03 -4.88
C ARG A 74 -13.76 11.43 -3.88
N LEU A 75 -12.60 10.77 -3.93
CA LEU A 75 -11.45 11.08 -3.07
C LEU A 75 -10.69 12.33 -3.52
N VAL A 76 -11.03 12.83 -4.72
CA VAL A 76 -10.47 14.04 -5.32
C VAL A 76 -11.47 15.17 -5.11
N HIS A 77 -11.16 16.12 -4.25
CA HIS A 77 -11.98 17.30 -4.02
C HIS A 77 -11.15 18.57 -4.26
N PRO A 78 -11.55 19.46 -5.18
CA PRO A 78 -10.90 20.77 -5.30
C PRO A 78 -10.96 21.51 -3.95
N PRO A 79 -9.88 22.17 -3.49
CA PRO A 79 -8.58 22.41 -4.17
C PRO A 79 -7.51 21.33 -3.92
N ASP A 80 -7.81 20.26 -3.20
CA ASP A 80 -6.85 19.22 -2.82
C ASP A 80 -6.60 18.26 -4.00
N VAL A 81 -5.51 18.51 -4.74
CA VAL A 81 -5.03 17.58 -5.79
C VAL A 81 -4.33 16.40 -5.11
N PRO A 82 -4.90 15.19 -5.15
CA PRO A 82 -4.28 14.02 -4.54
C PRO A 82 -2.97 13.70 -5.27
N ARG A 83 -1.88 13.55 -4.51
CA ARG A 83 -0.57 13.26 -5.09
C ARG A 83 -0.40 11.77 -5.22
N LEU A 84 -0.24 11.30 -6.46
CA LEU A 84 0.20 9.94 -6.72
C LEU A 84 1.70 9.84 -6.44
N ARG A 85 2.07 8.86 -5.63
CA ARG A 85 3.47 8.51 -5.37
C ARG A 85 3.74 7.12 -5.92
N LEU A 86 4.83 7.01 -6.65
CA LEU A 86 5.40 5.74 -7.06
C LEU A 86 6.20 5.17 -5.89
N LEU A 87 5.88 3.95 -5.47
CA LEU A 87 6.57 3.26 -4.38
C LEU A 87 6.93 1.84 -4.81
N SER A 88 8.13 1.39 -4.43
CA SER A 88 8.50 -0.03 -4.55
C SER A 88 7.79 -0.88 -3.49
N LEU A 89 7.69 -2.18 -3.72
CA LEU A 89 7.13 -3.12 -2.75
C LEU A 89 7.84 -3.02 -1.38
N ALA A 90 9.16 -2.91 -1.35
CA ALA A 90 9.93 -2.69 -0.12
C ALA A 90 9.53 -1.38 0.59
N GLN A 91 9.32 -0.29 -0.16
CA GLN A 91 8.86 0.98 0.41
C GLN A 91 7.43 0.89 0.96
N LEU A 92 6.55 0.09 0.35
CA LEU A 92 5.20 -0.17 0.86
C LEU A 92 5.25 -0.94 2.18
N LEU A 93 6.04 -2.03 2.25
CA LEU A 93 6.24 -2.80 3.48
C LEU A 93 6.83 -1.92 4.59
N ARG A 94 7.82 -1.09 4.26
CA ARG A 94 8.39 -0.11 5.19
C ARG A 94 7.35 0.90 5.67
N ALA A 95 6.48 1.40 4.79
CA ALA A 95 5.44 2.37 5.13
C ALA A 95 4.42 1.79 6.13
N ILE A 96 3.92 0.57 5.90
CA ILE A 96 2.98 -0.08 6.84
C ILE A 96 3.65 -0.39 8.17
N LEU A 97 4.94 -0.76 8.20
CA LEU A 97 5.66 -1.03 9.45
C LEU A 97 6.01 0.24 10.23
N ARG A 98 6.32 1.35 9.55
CA ARG A 98 6.69 2.61 10.19
C ARG A 98 5.51 3.42 10.73
N GLU A 99 4.38 3.43 10.05
CA GLU A 99 3.22 4.24 10.43
C GLU A 99 2.14 3.36 11.10
N PRO A 100 1.97 3.44 12.44
CA PRO A 100 1.06 2.55 13.18
C PRO A 100 -0.42 2.79 12.85
N SER A 101 -0.76 3.93 12.24
CA SER A 101 -2.13 4.16 11.77
C SER A 101 -2.48 3.38 10.49
N ILE A 102 -1.48 2.82 9.78
CA ILE A 102 -1.69 1.93 8.63
C ILE A 102 -1.76 0.50 9.15
N VAL A 103 -2.95 -0.10 9.10
CA VAL A 103 -3.19 -1.45 9.65
C VAL A 103 -3.15 -2.54 8.59
N ALA A 104 -3.29 -2.16 7.31
CA ALA A 104 -3.27 -3.08 6.20
C ALA A 104 -2.73 -2.43 4.92
N LEU A 105 -2.16 -3.26 4.06
CA LEU A 105 -1.71 -2.95 2.71
C LEU A 105 -2.57 -3.75 1.75
N HIS A 106 -3.16 -3.09 0.76
CA HIS A 106 -3.96 -3.74 -0.27
C HIS A 106 -3.32 -3.48 -1.63
N LEU A 107 -2.73 -4.53 -2.20
CA LEU A 107 -2.11 -4.51 -3.52
C LEU A 107 -3.17 -4.87 -4.55
N VAL A 108 -3.62 -3.89 -5.32
CA VAL A 108 -4.65 -4.09 -6.35
C VAL A 108 -4.07 -4.88 -7.50
N PHE A 109 -4.80 -5.90 -7.96
CA PHE A 109 -4.41 -6.67 -9.14
C PHE A 109 -4.66 -5.85 -10.40
N ASP A 110 -3.78 -6.02 -11.39
CA ASP A 110 -3.96 -5.43 -12.70
C ASP A 110 -5.09 -6.16 -13.42
N THR A 111 -6.28 -5.56 -13.39
CA THR A 111 -7.49 -6.13 -13.99
C THR A 111 -8.14 -5.06 -14.85
N GLU A 112 -8.55 -5.44 -16.07
CA GLU A 112 -9.17 -4.51 -17.03
C GLU A 112 -10.50 -3.96 -16.50
N ASP A 113 -11.14 -4.69 -15.57
CA ASP A 113 -12.46 -4.40 -15.01
C ASP A 113 -12.45 -3.61 -13.69
N LEU A 114 -11.34 -2.95 -13.32
CA LEU A 114 -11.29 -2.16 -12.08
C LEU A 114 -12.41 -1.11 -11.99
N GLN A 115 -12.89 -0.59 -13.12
CA GLN A 115 -14.00 0.37 -13.17
C GLN A 115 -15.38 -0.24 -12.88
N SER A 116 -15.55 -1.54 -13.13
CA SER A 116 -16.81 -2.27 -12.97
C SER A 116 -17.17 -2.54 -11.50
N TYR A 117 -16.24 -2.34 -10.57
CA TYR A 117 -16.48 -2.51 -9.13
C TYR A 117 -17.32 -1.36 -8.53
N PRO A 118 -18.28 -1.66 -7.64
CA PRO A 118 -19.14 -0.65 -7.04
C PRO A 118 -18.35 0.37 -6.20
N PRO A 119 -18.80 1.64 -6.14
CA PRO A 119 -18.22 2.64 -5.24
C PRO A 119 -18.20 2.14 -3.78
N GLY A 120 -17.20 2.57 -3.01
CA GLY A 120 -17.05 2.17 -1.62
C GLY A 120 -16.47 0.75 -1.39
N HIS A 121 -16.25 -0.02 -2.45
CA HIS A 121 -15.65 -1.35 -2.36
C HIS A 121 -14.17 -1.33 -2.75
N LEU A 122 -13.38 -2.18 -2.07
CA LEU A 122 -12.00 -2.41 -2.43
C LEU A 122 -11.94 -3.20 -3.75
N PRO A 123 -11.07 -2.81 -4.69
CA PRO A 123 -10.86 -3.60 -5.90
C PRO A 123 -10.21 -4.95 -5.55
N PRO A 124 -10.26 -5.93 -6.48
CA PRO A 124 -9.61 -7.23 -6.28
C PRO A 124 -8.12 -7.01 -6.09
N GLY A 125 -7.54 -7.75 -5.15
CA GLY A 125 -6.16 -7.54 -4.77
C GLY A 125 -5.74 -8.42 -3.60
N LEU A 126 -4.44 -8.40 -3.34
CA LEU A 126 -3.85 -9.04 -2.19
C LEU A 126 -3.97 -8.11 -0.97
N HIS A 127 -4.76 -8.55 0.02
CA HIS A 127 -4.90 -7.85 1.30
C HIS A 127 -3.93 -8.43 2.32
N LEU A 128 -3.01 -7.61 2.82
CA LEU A 128 -2.03 -7.97 3.84
C LEU A 128 -2.24 -7.10 5.07
N THR A 129 -2.60 -7.71 6.19
CA THR A 129 -2.60 -6.98 7.47
C THR A 129 -1.16 -6.73 7.91
N ARG A 130 -0.97 -5.78 8.83
CA ARG A 130 0.35 -5.57 9.44
C ARG A 130 0.92 -6.86 10.06
N ALA A 131 0.08 -7.69 10.66
CA ALA A 131 0.51 -8.98 11.22
C ALA A 131 0.96 -9.96 10.13
N ASP A 132 0.28 -9.98 8.98
CA ASP A 132 0.69 -10.78 7.83
C ASP A 132 2.04 -10.32 7.29
N VAL A 133 2.26 -9.00 7.22
CA VAL A 133 3.55 -8.43 6.79
C VAL A 133 4.68 -8.84 7.74
N VAL A 134 4.46 -8.73 9.05
CA VAL A 134 5.45 -9.14 10.07
C VAL A 134 5.79 -10.63 9.95
N ARG A 135 4.76 -11.48 9.77
CA ARG A 135 4.93 -12.92 9.57
C ARG A 135 5.67 -13.25 8.27
N LEU A 136 5.32 -12.58 7.19
CA LEU A 136 5.91 -12.79 5.87
C LEU A 136 7.40 -12.48 5.87
N ILE A 137 7.80 -11.37 6.49
CA ILE A 137 9.20 -10.94 6.52
C ILE A 137 10.01 -11.63 7.63
N GLY A 138 9.36 -12.47 8.46
CA GLY A 138 10.02 -13.21 9.52
C GLY A 138 10.45 -12.36 10.73
N ALA A 139 9.90 -11.14 10.88
CA ALA A 139 10.12 -10.33 12.07
C ALA A 139 9.41 -11.00 13.26
N GLN A 140 10.14 -11.49 14.25
CA GLN A 140 9.53 -11.82 15.54
C GLN A 140 9.21 -10.51 16.28
N PRO A 141 8.04 -10.40 16.95
CA PRO A 141 7.67 -9.24 17.76
C PRO A 141 8.61 -9.04 18.96
#